data_AF-A0A969NAH7-F1
#
_entry.id   AF-A0A969NAH7-F1
#
_cell.length_a   1.000
_cell.length_b   1.000
_cell.length_c   1.000
_cell.angle_alpha   90.00
_cell.angle_beta   90.00
_cell.angle_gamma   90.00
#
_symmetry.space_group_name_H-M   'P 1'
#
loop_
_entity.id
_entity.type
_entity.pdbx_description
1 polymer ?
#
loop_
_entity_poly.entity_id
_entity_poly.type
_entity_poly.pdbx_seq_one_letter_code
_entity_poly.pdbx_strand_id
1 'polypeptide(L)'
;MARSKYKDDKMLRKHKMTFMFNEMEQKALESYCKKYKVANRSKFMREAIVTTILQQFDKDYPSLFDEFEKEHKPTYEQGILAF
;
A
#
# COMPACT_ATOMS: atom_id res chain seq x y z
N MET A 1 -17.33 8.33 -31.48
CA MET A 1 -17.83 7.36 -30.48
C MET A 1 -18.02 8.10 -29.15
N ALA A 2 -19.26 8.28 -28.70
CA ALA A 2 -19.57 9.08 -27.51
C ALA A 2 -19.35 8.28 -26.22
N ARG A 3 -18.30 8.61 -25.45
CA ARG A 3 -18.11 8.13 -24.08
C ARG A 3 -18.67 9.18 -23.12
N SER A 4 -19.98 9.22 -22.94
CA SER A 4 -20.58 9.95 -21.83
C SER A 4 -21.61 9.05 -21.17
N LYS A 5 -21.24 8.47 -20.02
CA LYS A 5 -22.17 7.84 -19.09
C LYS A 5 -21.69 8.19 -17.69
N TYR A 6 -22.20 9.32 -17.20
CA TYR A 6 -22.13 9.85 -15.83
C TYR A 6 -20.75 9.80 -15.16
N LYS A 7 -20.06 10.96 -15.13
CA LYS A 7 -19.06 11.20 -14.08
C LYS A 7 -19.83 11.20 -12.76
N ASP A 8 -19.85 10.08 -12.04
CA ASP A 8 -20.34 10.04 -10.68
C ASP A 8 -19.62 11.13 -9.89
N ASP A 9 -20.38 12.08 -9.33
CA ASP A 9 -19.85 13.22 -8.58
C ASP A 9 -18.99 12.72 -7.40
N LYS A 10 -19.28 11.52 -6.88
CA LYS A 10 -18.50 10.87 -5.83
C LYS A 10 -17.10 10.45 -6.27
N MET A 11 -16.89 10.23 -7.57
CA MET A 11 -15.58 9.89 -8.15
C MET A 11 -14.77 11.11 -8.57
N LEU A 12 -15.31 12.32 -8.40
CA LEU A 12 -14.57 13.55 -8.65
C LEU A 12 -13.50 13.75 -7.58
N ARG A 13 -12.31 14.11 -8.05
CA ARG A 13 -11.16 14.40 -7.19
C ARG A 13 -11.29 15.85 -6.70
N LYS A 14 -11.86 16.04 -5.51
CA LYS A 14 -12.12 17.36 -4.91
C LYS A 14 -11.00 17.83 -3.96
N HIS A 15 -10.26 16.89 -3.37
CA HIS A 15 -9.22 17.19 -2.39
C HIS A 15 -7.84 17.29 -3.03
N LYS A 16 -7.13 18.40 -2.77
CA LYS A 16 -5.75 18.61 -3.21
C LYS A 16 -4.78 18.03 -2.18
N MET A 17 -3.75 17.34 -2.66
CA MET A 17 -2.59 16.93 -1.86
C MET A 17 -1.32 17.49 -2.51
N THR A 18 -0.40 17.97 -1.68
CA THR A 18 0.91 18.48 -2.11
C THR A 18 1.99 17.74 -1.33
N PHE A 19 3.06 17.36 -2.01
CA PHE A 19 4.23 16.72 -1.41
C PHE A 19 5.47 17.55 -1.72
N MET A 20 6.42 17.58 -0.79
CA MET A 20 7.75 18.11 -1.00
C MET A 20 8.72 16.92 -0.95
N PHE A 21 9.63 16.85 -1.91
CA PHE A 21 10.66 15.83 -1.99
C PHE A 21 12.03 16.46 -1.82
N ASN A 22 12.95 15.72 -1.20
CA ASN A 22 14.37 16.07 -1.29
C ASN A 22 14.94 15.73 -2.69
N GLU A 23 16.16 16.16 -2.97
CA GLU A 23 16.77 15.95 -4.29
C GLU A 23 16.93 14.46 -4.65
N MET A 24 17.25 13.61 -3.67
CA MET A 24 17.44 12.18 -3.90
C MET A 24 16.11 11.49 -4.21
N GLU A 25 15.06 11.79 -3.45
CA GLU A 25 13.71 11.28 -3.65
C GLU A 25 13.16 11.69 -5.02
N GLN A 26 13.34 12.96 -5.39
CA GLN A 26 12.92 13.46 -6.70
C GLN A 26 13.64 12.72 -7.83
N LYS A 27 14.95 12.52 -7.70
CA LYS A 27 15.75 11.79 -8.71
C LYS A 27 15.35 10.32 -8.81
N ALA A 28 15.09 9.67 -7.67
CA ALA A 28 14.58 8.30 -7.63
C ALA A 28 13.23 8.18 -8.34
N LEU A 29 12.30 9.09 -8.04
CA LEU A 29 10.99 9.14 -8.68
C LEU A 29 11.10 9.32 -10.21
N GLU A 30 11.94 10.26 -10.65
CA GLU A 30 12.14 10.50 -12.07
C GLU A 30 12.75 9.30 -12.79
N SER A 31 13.75 8.66 -12.17
CA SER A 31 14.36 7.43 -12.68
C SER A 31 13.33 6.31 -12.81
N TYR A 32 12.49 6.12 -11.79
CA TYR A 32 11.39 5.16 -11.80
C TYR A 32 10.41 5.45 -12.95
N CYS A 33 9.93 6.70 -13.06
CA CYS A 33 8.99 7.07 -14.11
C CYS A 33 9.56 6.88 -15.51
N LYS A 34 10.86 7.17 -15.72
CA LYS A 34 11.56 6.94 -16.99
C LYS A 34 11.66 5.44 -17.30
N LYS A 35 12.10 4.63 -16.33
CA LYS A 35 12.29 3.18 -16.49
C LYS A 35 10.98 2.45 -16.86
N TYR A 36 9.88 2.78 -16.18
CA TYR A 36 8.59 2.11 -16.37
C TYR A 36 7.62 2.88 -17.27
N LYS A 37 8.10 3.95 -17.95
CA LYS A 37 7.31 4.78 -18.88
C LYS A 37 6.01 5.29 -18.25
N VAL A 38 6.09 5.74 -16.99
CA VAL A 38 4.93 6.28 -16.26
C VAL A 38 4.55 7.62 -16.86
N ALA A 39 3.48 7.64 -17.66
CA ALA A 39 2.99 8.85 -18.32
C ALA A 39 2.32 9.85 -17.36
N ASN A 40 1.69 9.35 -16.28
CA ASN A 40 0.95 10.18 -15.33
C ASN A 40 1.43 9.93 -13.89
N ARG A 41 2.31 10.81 -13.40
CA ARG A 41 2.88 10.75 -12.05
C ARG A 41 1.80 10.81 -10.97
N SER A 42 0.81 11.70 -11.12
CA SER A 42 -0.27 11.85 -10.13
C SER A 42 -1.18 10.62 -10.05
N LYS A 43 -1.36 9.89 -11.15
CA LYS A 43 -2.07 8.60 -11.14
C LYS A 43 -1.26 7.58 -10.35
N PHE A 44 0.03 7.42 -10.69
CA PHE A 44 0.94 6.49 -10.01
C PHE A 44 0.99 6.74 -8.51
N MET A 45 1.20 7.99 -8.08
CA MET A 45 1.27 8.33 -6.66
C MET A 45 -0.01 7.97 -5.92
N ARG A 46 -1.17 8.24 -6.52
CA ARG A 46 -2.46 7.90 -5.90
C ARG A 46 -2.64 6.40 -5.76
N GLU A 47 -2.31 5.64 -6.81
CA GLU A 47 -2.39 4.17 -6.79
C GLU A 47 -1.44 3.61 -5.73
N ALA A 48 -0.20 4.10 -5.66
CA ALA A 48 0.77 3.67 -4.66
C ALA A 48 0.25 3.92 -3.23
N ILE A 49 -0.19 5.14 -2.93
CA ILE A 49 -0.70 5.51 -1.59
C ILE A 49 -1.92 4.65 -1.21
N VAL A 50 -2.92 4.57 -2.09
CA VAL A 50 -4.15 3.82 -1.80
C VAL A 50 -3.86 2.32 -1.66
N THR A 51 -2.97 1.76 -2.49
CA THR A 51 -2.58 0.35 -2.39
C THR A 51 -1.92 0.06 -1.06
N THR A 52 -0.98 0.91 -0.60
CA THR A 52 -0.34 0.73 0.70
C THR A 52 -1.33 0.79 1.85
N ILE A 53 -2.30 1.73 1.81
CA ILE A 53 -3.35 1.85 2.84
C ILE A 53 -4.21 0.58 2.88
N LEU A 54 -4.69 0.11 1.73
CA LEU A 54 -5.54 -1.09 1.66
C LEU A 54 -4.78 -2.34 2.13
N GLN A 55 -3.53 -2.50 1.71
CA GLN A 55 -2.69 -3.61 2.17
C GLN A 55 -2.47 -3.59 3.69
N GLN A 56 -2.38 -2.40 4.29
CA GLN A 56 -2.26 -2.29 5.73
C GLN A 56 -3.58 -2.67 6.42
N PHE A 57 -4.72 -2.18 5.93
CA PHE A 57 -6.02 -2.58 6.46
C PHE A 57 -6.30 -4.08 6.33
N ASP A 58 -5.88 -4.71 5.23
CA ASP A 58 -6.02 -6.15 5.04
C ASP A 58 -5.20 -6.96 6.07
N LYS A 59 -4.04 -6.44 6.50
CA LYS A 59 -3.21 -7.07 7.54
C LYS A 59 -3.75 -6.85 8.95
N ASP A 60 -4.32 -5.68 9.19
CA ASP A 60 -4.87 -5.32 10.50
C ASP A 60 -6.26 -5.94 10.72
N TYR A 61 -6.91 -6.41 9.64
CA TYR A 61 -8.14 -7.15 9.74
C TYR A 61 -7.87 -8.54 10.35
N PRO A 62 -8.43 -8.86 11.52
CA PRO A 62 -8.19 -10.14 12.16
C PRO A 62 -8.66 -11.27 11.24
N SER A 63 -7.75 -12.18 10.90
CA SER A 63 -8.12 -13.36 10.16
C SER A 63 -8.88 -14.31 11.09
N LEU A 64 -9.87 -15.03 10.55
CA LEU A 64 -10.68 -16.00 11.29
C LEU A 64 -9.85 -17.06 12.04
N PHE A 65 -8.57 -17.23 11.69
CA PHE A 65 -7.67 -18.23 12.25
C PHE A 65 -6.52 -17.65 13.07
N ASP A 66 -6.36 -16.32 13.13
CA ASP A 66 -5.24 -15.67 13.84
C ASP A 66 -5.31 -15.88 15.36
N GLU A 67 -6.51 -16.07 15.91
CA GLU A 67 -6.71 -16.42 17.33
C GLU A 67 -6.32 -17.88 17.59
N PHE A 68 -6.62 -18.80 16.66
CA PHE A 68 -6.29 -20.22 16.79
C PHE A 68 -4.79 -20.52 16.62
N GLU A 69 -4.08 -19.77 15.76
CA GLU A 69 -2.63 -19.92 15.60
C GLU A 69 -1.83 -19.40 16.80
N LYS A 70 -2.36 -18.40 17.52
CA LYS A 70 -1.72 -17.87 18.74
C LYS A 70 -1.75 -18.85 19.90
N GLU A 71 -2.80 -19.67 20.02
CA GLU A 71 -2.92 -20.71 21.06
C GLU A 71 -2.04 -21.94 20.81
N HIS A 72 -1.66 -22.18 19.55
CA HIS A 72 -0.92 -23.38 19.13
C HIS A 72 0.58 -23.17 18.89
N LYS A 73 1.20 -22.09 19.37
CA LYS A 73 2.67 -22.04 19.43
C LYS A 73 3.15 -22.86 20.62
N PRO A 74 3.70 -24.09 20.44
CA PRO A 74 4.39 -24.76 21.51
C PRO A 74 5.56 -23.88 21.96
N THR A 75 5.57 -23.53 23.24
CA THR A 75 6.66 -22.81 23.90
C THR A 75 7.87 -23.75 24.00
N TYR A 76 8.61 -23.89 22.91
CA TYR A 76 9.96 -24.44 22.98
C TYR A 76 10.83 -23.34 23.57
N GLU A 77 11.08 -23.41 24.88
CA GLU A 77 12.28 -22.89 25.58
C GLU A 77 11.99 -22.74 27.09
N GLN A 78 11.95 -23.86 27.81
CA GLN A 78 12.42 -23.93 29.20
C GLN A 78 13.00 -25.33 29.47
N GLY A 79 14.33 -25.46 29.31
CA GLY A 79 15.11 -26.69 29.60
C GLY A 79 14.93 -27.75 28.51
N ILE A 80 15.97 -28.32 27.90
CA ILE A 80 16.99 -29.13 28.54
C ILE A 80 18.24 -29.09 27.64
N LEU A 81 19.27 -28.41 28.12
CA LEU A 81 20.67 -28.76 27.87
C LEU A 81 21.11 -29.54 29.11
N ALA A 82 20.85 -30.85 29.12
CA ALA A 82 21.44 -31.76 30.08
C ALA A 82 21.51 -33.16 29.44
N PHE A 83 22.76 -33.58 29.24
CA PHE A 83 23.27 -34.87 28.76
C PHE A 83 23.31 -35.06 27.23
#